data_AF-A0A6M6JVU2-F1
#
_entry.id   AF-A0A6M6JVU2-F1
#
_cell.length_a   1.000
_cell.length_b   1.000
_cell.length_c   1.000
_cell.angle_alpha   90.00
_cell.angle_beta   90.00
_cell.angle_gamma   90.00
#
_symmetry.space_group_name_H-M   'P 1'
#
loop_
_entity.id
_entity.type
_entity.pdbx_description
1 polymer ?
#
loop_
_entity_poly.entity_id
_entity_poly.type
_entity_poly.pdbx_seq_one_letter_code
_entity_poly.pdbx_strand_id
1 'polypeptide(L)' 'MSAPAREAGSAPAAPLGELALQLGRLGGVAQRLLAVHVPDRHGRCRGCTVPGTGLPGAVWPCALHFYAAAAQPVAR' A
#
# COMPACT_ATOMS: atom_id res chain seq x y z
N MET A 1 9.63 37.44 14.71
CA MET A 1 8.81 37.10 13.53
C MET A 1 9.10 35.65 13.16
N SER A 2 8.32 34.72 13.74
CA SER A 2 8.46 33.28 13.52
C SER A 2 7.36 32.82 12.56
N ALA A 3 7.74 32.05 11.53
CA ALA A 3 6.80 31.47 10.57
C ALA A 3 5.97 30.35 11.23
N PRO A 4 4.68 30.16 10.87
CA PRO A 4 3.91 29.06 11.41
C PRO A 4 4.37 27.73 10.81
N ALA A 5 4.48 26.72 11.68
CA ALA A 5 4.61 25.33 11.29
C ALA A 5 3.43 24.97 10.38
N ARG A 6 3.71 24.32 9.24
CA ARG A 6 2.63 23.79 8.41
C ARG A 6 1.92 22.72 9.22
N GLU A 7 0.75 23.05 9.75
CA GLU A 7 -0.18 22.08 10.27
C GLU A 7 -0.51 21.13 9.13
N ALA A 8 0.10 19.95 9.15
CA ALA A 8 -0.31 18.81 8.35
C ALA A 8 -1.67 18.38 8.92
N GLY A 9 -2.72 19.14 8.60
CA GLY A 9 -4.08 18.74 8.85
C GLY A 9 -4.25 17.35 8.24
N SER A 10 -4.61 16.38 9.07
CA SER A 10 -4.90 15.02 8.63
C SER A 10 -5.97 15.12 7.54
N ALA A 11 -5.57 14.93 6.28
CA ALA A 11 -6.52 14.81 5.20
C ALA A 11 -7.54 13.72 5.56
N PRO A 12 -8.83 13.87 5.20
CA PRO A 12 -9.78 12.77 5.34
C PRO A 12 -9.18 11.56 4.63
N ALA A 13 -9.29 10.38 5.25
CA ALA A 13 -8.76 9.13 4.70
C ALA A 13 -9.20 9.03 3.25
N ALA A 14 -8.24 9.17 2.32
CA ALA A 14 -8.55 9.25 0.92
C ALA A 14 -9.37 8.01 0.54
N PRO A 15 -10.47 8.16 -0.23
CA PRO A 15 -11.27 7.01 -0.60
C PRO A 15 -10.35 5.97 -1.23
N LEU A 16 -10.62 4.67 -1.01
CA LEU A 16 -9.72 3.57 -1.39
C LEU A 16 -9.19 3.69 -2.84
N GLY A 17 -9.97 4.29 -3.74
CA GLY A 17 -9.58 4.58 -5.13
C GLY A 17 -8.52 5.67 -5.30
N GLU A 18 -8.48 6.71 -4.47
CA GLU A 18 -7.47 7.78 -4.57
C GLU A 18 -6.07 7.24 -4.26
N LEU A 19 -5.92 6.41 -3.22
CA LEU A 19 -4.65 5.76 -2.93
C LEU A 19 -4.19 4.88 -4.10
N ALA A 20 -5.11 4.11 -4.71
CA ALA A 20 -4.79 3.30 -5.88
C ALA A 20 -4.35 4.16 -7.08
N LEU A 21 -5.01 5.30 -7.33
CA LEU A 21 -4.60 6.25 -8.37
C LEU A 21 -3.19 6.81 -8.10
N GLN A 22 -2.90 7.19 -6.85
CA GLN A 22 -1.58 7.68 -6.46
C GLN A 22 -0.50 6.60 -6.66
N LEU A 23 -0.76 5.37 -6.22
CA LEU A 23 0.16 4.23 -6.41
C LEU A 23 0.43 3.93 -7.89
N GLY A 24 -0.59 4.03 -8.75
CA GLY A 24 -0.43 3.81 -10.18
C GLY A 24 0.39 4.90 -10.88
N ARG A 25 0.38 6.13 -10.36
CA ARG A 25 1.20 7.25 -10.88
C ARG A 25 2.65 7.20 -10.41
N LEU A 26 2.93 6.49 -9.31
CA LEU A 26 4.28 6.26 -8.83
C LEU A 26 4.89 5.10 -9.63
N GLY A 27 5.66 5.44 -10.66
CA GLY A 27 6.20 4.49 -11.63
C GLY A 27 6.76 3.22 -10.99
N GLY A 28 6.19 2.07 -11.37
CA GLY A 28 6.62 0.73 -10.92
C GLY A 28 6.24 0.34 -9.49
N VAL A 29 5.68 1.23 -8.67
CA VAL A 29 5.36 0.93 -7.25
C VAL A 29 4.25 -0.11 -7.15
N ALA A 30 3.17 0.05 -7.93
CA ALA A 30 2.07 -0.91 -7.95
C ALA A 30 2.56 -2.32 -8.35
N GLN A 31 3.39 -2.42 -9.39
CA GLN A 31 3.97 -3.67 -9.86
C GLN A 31 4.86 -4.31 -8.78
N ARG A 32 5.68 -3.50 -8.10
CA ARG A 32 6.54 -4.00 -7.02
C ARG A 32 5.73 -4.50 -5.83
N LEU A 33 4.67 -3.80 -5.45
CA LEU A 33 3.77 -4.23 -4.38
C LEU A 33 3.12 -5.57 -4.73
N LEU A 34 2.64 -5.75 -5.96
CA LEU A 34 2.09 -7.04 -6.40
C LEU A 34 3.12 -8.17 -6.41
N ALA A 35 4.37 -7.89 -6.77
CA ALA A 35 5.43 -8.89 -6.78
C ALA A 35 5.85 -9.35 -5.37
N VAL A 36 5.80 -8.45 -4.39
CA VAL A 36 6.25 -8.73 -3.01
C VAL A 36 5.11 -9.24 -2.12
N HIS A 37 3.91 -8.68 -2.26
CA HIS A 37 2.74 -9.10 -1.50
C HIS A 37 2.03 -10.21 -2.25
N VAL A 38 2.40 -11.45 -1.91
CA VAL A 38 1.89 -12.71 -2.48
C VAL A 38 1.44 -13.66 -1.36
N PRO A 39 0.58 -14.66 -1.65
CA PRO A 39 0.15 -15.62 -0.63
C PRO A 39 1.29 -16.56 -0.21
N ASP A 40 1.29 -16.97 1.05
CA ASP A 40 2.01 -18.14 1.54
C ASP A 40 1.11 -19.39 1.57
N ARG A 41 1.67 -20.54 1.97
CA ARG A 41 0.95 -21.81 2.06
C ARG A 41 -0.09 -21.87 3.18
N HIS A 42 -0.14 -20.87 4.06
CA HIS A 42 -1.01 -20.79 5.23
C HIS A 42 -2.10 -19.72 5.08
N GLY A 43 -2.29 -19.17 3.87
CA GLY A 43 -3.29 -18.13 3.61
C GLY A 43 -2.90 -16.75 4.16
N ARG A 44 -1.61 -16.50 4.39
CA ARG A 44 -1.08 -15.22 4.87
C ARG A 44 -0.30 -14.51 3.78
N CYS A 45 -0.13 -13.20 3.93
CA CYS A 45 0.67 -12.42 2.99
C CYS A 45 2.16 -12.48 3.36
N ARG A 46 3.01 -13.01 2.47
CA ARG A 46 4.47 -13.09 2.68
C ARG A 46 5.11 -11.71 2.87
N GLY A 47 4.71 -10.74 2.04
CA GLY A 47 5.26 -9.39 2.10
C GLY A 47 4.88 -8.64 3.39
N CYS A 48 3.77 -9.01 4.03
CA CYS A 48 3.38 -8.44 5.32
C CYS A 48 4.03 -9.18 6.49
N THR A 49 4.29 -10.48 6.40
CA THR A 49 4.79 -11.30 7.53
C THR A 49 6.31 -11.38 7.62
N VAL A 50 7.02 -10.33 7.21
CA VAL A 50 8.49 -10.26 7.30
C VAL A 50 8.94 -10.35 8.77
N PRO A 51 9.83 -11.29 9.14
CA PRO A 51 10.31 -11.43 10.51
C PRO A 51 10.94 -10.13 11.05
N GLY A 52 10.59 -9.76 12.28
CA GLY A 52 11.18 -8.60 12.97
C GLY A 52 10.62 -7.22 12.59
N THR A 53 10.02 -7.06 11.40
CA THR A 53 9.54 -5.75 10.92
C THR A 53 8.13 -5.76 10.31
N GLY A 54 7.55 -6.93 10.07
CA GLY A 54 6.24 -7.10 9.46
C GLY A 54 5.08 -7.09 10.45
N LEU A 55 3.87 -7.31 9.92
CA LEU A 55 2.65 -7.55 10.67
C LEU A 55 2.43 -9.08 10.80
N PRO A 56 2.63 -9.67 11.99
CA PRO A 56 2.44 -11.10 12.19
C PRO A 56 1.00 -11.54 11.87
N GLY A 57 0.86 -12.64 11.14
CA GLY A 57 -0.44 -13.23 10.85
C GLY A 57 -1.32 -12.48 9.84
N ALA A 58 -0.79 -11.46 9.15
CA ALA A 58 -1.53 -10.72 8.13
C ALA A 58 -2.16 -11.66 7.09
N VAL A 59 -3.49 -11.63 7.00
CA VAL A 59 -4.26 -12.47 6.09
C VAL A 59 -4.05 -12.09 4.63
N TRP A 60 -4.12 -13.08 3.76
CA TRP A 60 -4.16 -12.88 2.32
C TRP A 60 -5.63 -12.84 1.81
N PRO A 61 -5.99 -11.92 0.89
CA PRO A 61 -5.18 -10.83 0.34
C PRO A 61 -5.03 -9.68 1.34
N CYS A 62 -3.83 -9.11 1.42
CA CYS A 62 -3.60 -7.96 2.29
C CYS A 62 -4.04 -6.65 1.63
N ALA A 63 -4.26 -5.60 2.42
CA ALA A 63 -4.66 -4.29 1.91
C ALA A 63 -3.72 -3.75 0.82
N LEU A 64 -2.40 -3.89 0.97
CA LEU A 64 -1.42 -3.45 -0.04
C LEU A 64 -1.58 -4.16 -1.38
N HIS A 65 -1.92 -5.45 -1.38
CA HIS A 65 -2.22 -6.17 -2.62
C HIS A 65 -3.49 -5.62 -3.27
N PHE A 66 -4.55 -5.39 -2.48
CA PHE A 66 -5.80 -4.81 -3.00
C PHE A 66 -5.58 -3.46 -3.69
N TYR A 67 -4.85 -2.52 -3.06
CA TYR A 67 -4.59 -1.22 -3.68
C TYR A 67 -3.70 -1.31 -4.91
N ALA A 68 -2.67 -2.15 -4.87
CA ALA A 68 -1.77 -2.34 -6.00
C ALA A 68 -2.46 -3.00 -7.20
N ALA A 69 -3.41 -3.91 -6.95
CA ALA A 69 -4.26 -4.50 -7.98
C ALA A 69 -5.20 -3.45 -8.58
N ALA A 70 -5.84 -2.64 -7.74
CA ALA A 70 -6.70 -1.54 -8.19
C ALA A 70 -5.94 -0.45 -8.97
N ALA A 71 -4.63 -0.32 -8.74
CA ALA A 71 -3.77 0.63 -9.44
C ALA A 71 -3.32 0.16 -10.84
N GLN A 72 -3.47 -1.13 -11.19
CA GLN A 72 -3.01 -1.68 -12.47
C GLN A 72 -3.53 -0.94 -13.72
N PRO A 73 -4.80 -0.51 -13.81
CA PRO A 73 -5.30 0.22 -14.98
C PRO A 73 -4.61 1.58 -15.22
N VAL A 74 -3.95 2.11 -14.18
CA VAL A 74 -3.35 3.44 -14.15
C VAL A 74 -1.82 3.37 -14.26
N ALA A 75 -1.24 2.24 -13.85
CA ALA A 75 0.20 2.01 -13.83
C ALA A 75 0.72 1.84 -15.27
N ARG A 76 1.47 2.84 -15.73
CA ARG A 76 2.09 2.87 -17.07
C ARG A 76 3.56 2.52 -17.01
#